data_AF-Q0AS62-F1
#
_entry.id   AF-Q0AS62-F1
#
_cell.length_a   1.000
_cell.length_b   1.000
_cell.length_c   1.000
_cell.angle_alpha   90.00
_cell.angle_beta   90.00
_cell.angle_gamma   90.00
#
_symmetry.space_group_name_H-M   'P 1'
#
loop_
_entity.id
_entity.type
_entity.pdbx_description
1 polymer ?
#
loop_
_entity_poly.entity_id
_entity_poly.type
_entity_poly.pdbx_seq_one_letter_code
_entity_poly.pdbx_strand_id
1 'polypeptide(L)'
;MTTKTEDLDRLILEALDADDRAVLGDLAEEPGYFAQAFGLFRGKLAWVMWIAYVVNIIGAGLAIWAAWKMFQTTDPVMTIRWGVGVVVAVNVGLFMKGGLGLQMQNNRILRELKRVELQLARGQARESV
;
A
#
# COMPACT_ATOMS: atom_id res chain seq x y z
N MET A 1 -45.32 -23.41 16.10
CA MET A 1 -44.85 -23.56 14.70
C MET A 1 -43.61 -22.69 14.45
N THR A 2 -42.64 -22.64 15.38
CA THR A 2 -41.46 -21.73 15.33
C THR A 2 -40.14 -22.43 15.08
N THR A 3 -40.08 -23.76 15.26
CA THR A 3 -38.85 -24.55 15.20
C THR A 3 -38.15 -24.51 13.84
N LYS A 4 -38.89 -24.48 12.73
CA LYS A 4 -38.29 -24.35 11.39
C LYS A 4 -37.60 -23.01 11.17
N THR A 5 -38.10 -21.94 11.79
CA THR A 5 -37.52 -20.60 11.68
C THR A 5 -36.24 -20.51 12.51
N GLU A 6 -36.25 -21.06 13.73
CA GLU A 6 -35.06 -21.15 14.59
C GLU A 6 -33.96 -22.02 13.97
N ASP A 7 -34.31 -23.15 13.36
CA ASP A 7 -33.35 -24.01 12.64
C ASP A 7 -32.75 -23.30 11.42
N LEU A 8 -33.55 -22.49 10.71
CA LEU A 8 -33.10 -21.72 9.56
C LEU A 8 -32.16 -20.57 9.98
N ASP A 9 -32.52 -19.82 11.02
CA ASP A 9 -31.67 -18.76 11.58
C ASP A 9 -30.35 -19.33 12.10
N ARG A 10 -30.37 -20.51 12.75
CA ARG A 10 -29.16 -21.21 13.18
C ARG A 10 -28.26 -21.58 12.00
N LEU A 11 -28.84 -22.13 10.92
CA LEU A 11 -28.08 -22.48 9.72
C LEU A 11 -27.48 -21.26 9.03
N ILE A 12 -28.21 -20.13 9.01
CA ILE A 12 -27.72 -18.86 8.46
C ILE A 12 -26.55 -18.33 9.30
N LEU A 13 -26.67 -18.32 10.62
CA LEU A 13 -25.61 -17.88 11.53
C LEU A 13 -24.37 -18.78 11.45
N GLU A 14 -24.56 -20.10 11.32
CA GLU A 14 -23.45 -21.05 11.20
C GLU A 14 -22.70 -20.87 9.88
N ALA A 15 -23.42 -20.66 8.77
CA ALA A 15 -22.81 -20.34 7.48
C ALA A 15 -22.06 -19.00 7.53
N LEU A 16 -22.66 -17.96 8.12
CA LEU A 16 -22.04 -16.64 8.26
C LEU A 16 -20.79 -16.68 9.16
N ASP A 17 -20.83 -17.45 10.26
CA ASP A 17 -19.67 -17.62 11.16
C ASP A 17 -18.52 -18.38 10.49
N ALA A 18 -18.82 -19.33 9.61
CA ALA A 18 -17.82 -20.06 8.82
C ALA A 18 -17.13 -19.13 7.82
N ASP A 19 -17.90 -18.33 7.07
CA ASP A 19 -17.37 -17.36 6.11
C ASP A 19 -16.54 -16.27 6.81
N ASP A 20 -17.04 -15.72 7.92
CA ASP A 20 -16.32 -14.72 8.71
C ASP A 20 -15.01 -15.26 9.27
N ARG A 21 -14.98 -16.53 9.69
CA ARG A 21 -13.77 -17.19 10.20
C ARG A 21 -12.73 -17.40 9.09
N ALA A 22 -13.17 -17.69 7.87
CA ALA A 22 -12.29 -17.74 6.71
C ALA A 22 -11.68 -16.35 6.41
N VAL A 23 -12.50 -15.30 6.39
CA VAL A 23 -12.04 -13.92 6.18
C VAL A 23 -11.06 -13.47 7.26
N LEU A 24 -11.33 -13.80 8.53
CA LEU A 24 -10.42 -13.50 9.64
C LEU A 24 -9.11 -14.27 9.55
N GLY A 25 -9.13 -15.51 9.04
CA GLY A 25 -7.93 -16.29 8.75
C GLY A 25 -7.05 -15.61 7.69
N ASP A 26 -7.64 -15.19 6.59
CA ASP A 26 -6.93 -14.45 5.52
C ASP A 26 -6.38 -13.10 6.01
N LEU A 27 -7.11 -12.41 6.90
CA LEU A 27 -6.64 -11.17 7.52
C LEU A 27 -5.55 -11.41 8.57
N ALA A 28 -5.56 -12.56 9.26
CA ALA A 28 -4.59 -12.97 10.27
C ALA A 28 -3.19 -13.17 9.70
N GLU A 29 -3.11 -13.68 8.48
CA GLU A 29 -1.84 -13.91 7.79
C GLU A 29 -1.24 -12.56 7.36
N GLU A 30 -0.10 -12.17 7.94
CA GLU A 30 0.64 -11.01 7.45
C GLU A 30 1.33 -11.35 6.13
N PRO A 31 0.94 -10.72 4.98
CA PRO A 31 1.69 -10.91 3.76
C PRO A 31 3.11 -10.43 4.01
N GLY A 32 4.09 -11.24 3.59
CA GLY A 32 5.50 -10.92 3.76
C GLY A 32 5.86 -9.55 3.16
N TYR A 33 6.95 -8.94 3.61
CA TYR A 33 7.35 -7.58 3.22
C TYR A 33 7.36 -7.35 1.69
N PHE A 34 7.88 -8.31 0.92
CA PHE A 34 7.87 -8.25 -0.55
C PHE A 34 6.46 -8.37 -1.13
N ALA A 35 5.60 -9.22 -0.57
CA ALA A 35 4.21 -9.35 -1.00
C ALA A 35 3.43 -8.04 -0.76
N GLN A 36 3.68 -7.34 0.36
CA GLN A 36 3.12 -6.00 0.59
C GLN A 36 3.66 -4.96 -0.40
N ALA A 37 4.97 -5.00 -0.68
CA ALA A 37 5.60 -4.09 -1.63
C ALA A 37 5.04 -4.27 -3.05
N PHE A 38 4.92 -5.51 -3.53
CA PHE A 38 4.31 -5.81 -4.83
C PHE A 38 2.80 -5.58 -4.83
N GLY A 39 2.12 -5.75 -3.68
CA GLY A 39 0.70 -5.43 -3.51
C GLY A 39 0.39 -3.97 -3.77
N LEU A 40 1.32 -3.06 -3.46
CA LEU A 40 1.20 -1.63 -3.76
C LEU A 40 1.06 -1.35 -5.27
N PHE A 41 1.63 -2.20 -6.12
CA PHE A 41 1.54 -2.13 -7.58
C PHE A 41 0.35 -2.89 -8.18
N ARG A 42 -0.47 -3.56 -7.37
CA ARG A 42 -1.67 -4.31 -7.82
C ARG A 42 -2.99 -3.79 -7.24
N GLY A 43 -2.96 -2.87 -6.27
CA GLY A 43 -4.17 -2.29 -5.65
C GLY A 43 -4.86 -1.18 -6.46
N LYS A 44 -5.93 -0.60 -5.90
CA LYS A 44 -6.69 0.52 -6.52
C LYS A 44 -5.83 1.77 -6.79
N LEU A 45 -4.79 1.98 -5.99
CA LEU A 45 -3.80 3.06 -6.14
C LEU A 45 -2.57 2.66 -6.94
N ALA A 46 -2.55 1.46 -7.55
CA ALA A 46 -1.43 0.97 -8.34
C ALA A 46 -1.06 1.91 -9.49
N TRP A 47 -2.03 2.57 -10.12
CA TRP A 47 -1.76 3.51 -11.20
C TRP A 47 -0.95 4.73 -10.71
N VAL A 48 -1.24 5.24 -9.51
CA VAL A 48 -0.46 6.32 -8.88
C VAL A 48 0.96 5.86 -8.62
N MET A 49 1.11 4.64 -8.11
CA MET A 49 2.39 3.99 -7.86
C MET A 49 3.22 3.82 -9.15
N TRP A 50 2.58 3.41 -10.25
CA TRP A 50 3.21 3.31 -11.57
C TRP A 50 3.66 4.68 -12.09
N ILE A 51 2.80 5.71 -12.03
CA ILE A 51 3.17 7.07 -12.44
C ILE A 51 4.35 7.58 -11.61
N ALA A 52 4.29 7.40 -10.29
CA ALA A 52 5.36 7.78 -9.38
C ALA A 52 6.70 7.14 -9.77
N TYR A 53 6.68 5.84 -10.12
CA TYR A 53 7.86 5.11 -10.54
C TYR A 53 8.39 5.58 -11.90
N VAL A 54 7.50 5.83 -12.87
CA VAL A 54 7.85 6.37 -14.19
C VAL A 54 8.51 7.75 -14.06
N VAL A 55 7.94 8.64 -13.25
CA VAL A 55 8.54 9.96 -12.96
C VAL A 55 9.91 9.80 -12.30
N ASN A 56 10.07 8.83 -11.40
CA ASN A 56 11.35 8.53 -10.77
C ASN A 56 12.40 8.10 -11.80
N ILE A 57 12.04 7.22 -12.73
CA ILE A 57 12.93 6.75 -13.81
C ILE A 57 13.32 7.90 -14.73
N ILE A 58 12.37 8.76 -15.11
CA ILE A 58 12.65 9.96 -15.92
C ILE A 58 13.60 10.89 -15.15
N GLY A 59 13.34 11.13 -13.87
CA GLY A 59 14.20 11.93 -13.00
C GLY A 59 15.62 11.36 -12.87
N ALA A 60 15.75 10.04 -12.75
CA ALA A 60 17.05 9.36 -12.74
C ALA A 60 17.79 9.51 -14.09
N GLY A 61 17.08 9.39 -15.21
CA GLY A 61 17.64 9.65 -16.54
C GLY A 61 18.15 11.08 -16.70
N LEU A 62 17.36 12.06 -16.24
CA LEU A 62 17.76 13.48 -16.23
C LEU A 62 18.96 13.73 -15.33
N ALA A 63 19.05 13.06 -14.18
CA ALA A 63 20.20 13.16 -13.28
C ALA A 63 21.48 12.63 -13.94
N ILE A 64 21.41 11.48 -14.63
CA ILE A 64 22.56 10.92 -15.36
C ILE A 64 23.00 11.87 -16.48
N TRP A 65 22.04 12.41 -17.24
CA TRP A 65 22.34 13.35 -18.32
C TRP A 65 22.97 14.65 -17.79
N ALA A 66 22.43 15.21 -16.70
CA ALA A 66 22.99 16.38 -16.03
C ALA A 66 24.40 16.12 -15.49
N ALA A 67 24.64 14.95 -14.89
CA ALA A 67 25.97 14.53 -14.45
C ALA A 67 26.94 14.43 -15.64
N TRP A 68 26.52 13.87 -16.77
CA TRP A 68 27.36 13.80 -17.97
C TRP A 68 27.70 15.20 -18.52
N LYS A 69 26.74 16.13 -18.53
CA LYS A 69 26.96 17.54 -18.91
C LYS A 69 27.89 18.28 -17.96
N MET A 70 27.85 17.93 -16.67
CA MET A 70 28.74 18.47 -15.65
C MET A 70 30.22 18.15 -15.96
N PHE A 71 30.52 16.92 -16.44
CA PHE A 71 31.89 16.53 -16.83
C PHE A 71 32.38 17.15 -18.14
N GLN A 72 31.47 17.58 -19.02
CA GLN A 72 31.83 18.21 -20.30
C GLN A 72 32.03 19.73 -20.19
N THR A 73 31.60 20.33 -19.09
CA THR A 73 31.59 21.79 -18.92
C THR A 73 32.90 22.26 -18.29
N THR A 74 33.57 23.22 -18.94
CA THR A 74 34.80 23.87 -18.43
C THR A 74 34.54 25.10 -17.56
N ASP A 75 33.30 25.64 -17.57
CA ASP A 75 32.88 26.75 -16.72
C ASP A 75 32.43 26.27 -15.33
N PRO A 76 33.12 26.67 -14.24
CA PRO A 76 32.77 26.30 -12.87
C PRO A 76 31.33 26.65 -12.47
N VAL A 77 30.78 27.77 -12.95
CA VAL A 77 29.43 28.22 -12.59
C VAL A 77 28.38 27.29 -13.20
N MET A 78 28.61 26.88 -14.45
CA MET A 78 27.70 25.99 -15.16
C MET A 78 27.77 24.56 -14.61
N THR A 79 28.95 24.11 -14.17
CA THR A 79 29.14 22.84 -13.43
C THR A 79 28.31 22.79 -12.15
N ILE A 80 28.30 23.87 -11.36
CA ILE A 80 27.50 23.96 -10.13
C ILE A 80 25.99 23.90 -10.43
N ARG A 81 25.51 24.58 -11.49
CA ARG A 81 24.09 24.54 -11.89
C ARG A 81 23.63 23.12 -12.22
N TRP A 82 24.44 22.36 -12.97
CA TRP A 82 24.16 20.96 -13.26
C TRP A 82 24.20 20.09 -12.00
N GLY A 83 25.17 20.32 -11.11
CA GLY A 83 25.27 19.64 -9.82
C GLY A 83 24.04 19.84 -8.93
N VAL A 84 23.53 21.07 -8.81
CA VAL A 84 22.29 21.36 -8.09
C VAL A 84 21.10 20.63 -8.73
N GLY A 85 21.02 20.62 -10.06
CA GLY A 85 19.99 19.87 -10.78
C GLY A 85 20.00 18.37 -10.47
N VAL A 86 21.19 17.76 -10.38
CA VAL A 86 21.35 16.36 -9.98
C VAL A 86 20.87 16.14 -8.54
N VAL A 87 21.29 16.99 -7.60
CA VAL A 87 20.89 16.87 -6.19
C VAL A 87 19.38 16.97 -6.02
N VAL A 88 18.73 17.90 -6.72
CA VAL A 88 17.26 18.06 -6.68
C VAL A 88 16.58 16.82 -7.27
N ALA A 89 17.03 16.33 -8.42
CA ALA A 89 16.46 15.13 -9.05
C ALA A 89 16.57 13.88 -8.16
N VAL A 90 17.71 13.70 -7.49
CA VAL A 90 17.93 12.61 -6.53
C VAL A 90 17.04 12.76 -5.29
N ASN A 91 16.86 13.98 -4.78
CA ASN A 91 15.99 14.23 -3.63
C ASN A 91 14.53 13.90 -3.93
N VAL A 92 14.01 14.30 -5.09
CA VAL A 92 12.66 13.90 -5.55
C VAL A 92 12.54 12.37 -5.56
N GLY A 93 13.58 11.68 -6.01
CA GLY A 93 13.66 10.22 -5.99
C GLY A 93 13.54 9.63 -4.58
N LEU A 94 14.22 10.24 -3.61
CA LEU A 94 14.25 9.82 -2.21
C LEU A 94 12.90 10.01 -1.50
N PHE A 95 12.28 11.19 -1.67
CA PHE A 95 10.96 11.47 -1.10
C PHE A 95 9.89 10.49 -1.60
N MET A 96 9.93 10.14 -2.88
CA MET A 96 9.00 9.18 -3.46
C MET A 96 9.12 7.79 -2.80
N LYS A 97 10.36 7.32 -2.58
CA LYS A 97 10.61 6.04 -1.89
C LYS A 97 10.16 6.07 -0.43
N GLY A 98 10.35 7.18 0.27
CA GLY A 98 9.84 7.39 1.63
C GLY A 98 8.31 7.28 1.71
N GLY A 99 7.61 7.85 0.72
CA GLY A 99 6.14 7.78 0.63
C GLY A 99 5.60 6.35 0.50
N LEU A 100 6.37 5.42 -0.09
CA LEU A 100 5.96 4.01 -0.20
C LEU A 100 5.88 3.33 1.17
N GLY A 101 6.85 3.61 2.04
CA GLY A 101 6.86 3.06 3.40
C GLY A 101 5.64 3.50 4.21
N LEU A 102 5.27 4.78 4.10
CA LEU A 102 4.05 5.30 4.73
C LEU A 102 2.78 4.64 4.17
N GLN A 103 2.69 4.44 2.85
CA GLN A 103 1.54 3.76 2.26
C GLN A 103 1.42 2.30 2.73
N MET A 104 2.54 1.59 2.89
CA MET A 104 2.53 0.23 3.44
C MET A 104 2.03 0.23 4.90
N GLN A 105 2.48 1.19 5.72
CA GLN A 105 1.99 1.33 7.09
C GLN A 105 0.48 1.64 7.13
N ASN A 106 -0.01 2.56 6.29
CA ASN A 106 -1.44 2.85 6.17
C ASN A 106 -2.25 1.60 5.78
N ASN A 107 -1.77 0.79 4.83
CA ASN A 107 -2.46 -0.43 4.43
C ASN A 107 -2.50 -1.47 5.56
N ARG A 108 -1.43 -1.60 6.34
CA ARG A 108 -1.42 -2.45 7.55
C ARG A 108 -2.46 -1.99 8.56
N ILE A 109 -2.49 -0.69 8.85
CA ILE A 109 -3.45 -0.08 9.79
C ILE A 109 -4.89 -0.31 9.32
N LEU A 110 -5.19 -0.08 8.03
CA LEU A 110 -6.53 -0.30 7.47
C LEU A 110 -6.96 -1.77 7.59
N ARG A 111 -6.04 -2.71 7.38
CA ARG A 111 -6.33 -4.15 7.51
C ARG A 111 -6.62 -4.53 8.96
N GLU A 112 -5.83 -4.05 9.91
CA GLU A 112 -6.10 -4.30 11.33
C GLU A 112 -7.41 -3.64 11.79
N LEU A 113 -7.72 -2.44 11.28
CA LEU A 113 -9.01 -1.79 11.55
C LEU A 113 -10.19 -2.62 11.01
N LYS A 114 -10.06 -3.17 9.80
CA LYS A 114 -11.07 -4.08 9.22
C LYS A 114 -11.26 -5.34 10.06
N ARG A 115 -10.17 -5.90 10.61
CA ARG A 115 -10.24 -7.05 11.52
C ARG A 115 -11.01 -6.68 12.80
N VAL A 116 -10.77 -5.51 13.38
CA VAL A 116 -11.49 -5.03 14.57
C VAL A 116 -12.96 -4.78 14.26
N GLU A 117 -13.29 -4.16 13.12
CA GLU A 117 -14.68 -3.98 12.65
C GLU A 117 -15.42 -5.33 12.56
N LEU A 118 -14.81 -6.35 11.97
CA LEU A 118 -15.39 -7.69 11.86
C LEU A 118 -15.59 -8.35 13.23
N GLN A 119 -14.62 -8.23 14.13
CA GLN A 119 -14.75 -8.76 15.49
C GLN A 119 -15.88 -8.08 16.27
N LEU A 120 -16.03 -6.75 16.12
CA LEU A 120 -17.12 -6.01 16.76
C LEU A 120 -18.48 -6.40 16.17
N ALA A 121 -18.59 -6.54 14.85
CA ALA A 121 -19.81 -6.99 14.19
C ALA A 121 -20.25 -8.38 14.67
N ARG A 122 -19.31 -9.32 14.83
CA ARG A 122 -19.56 -10.64 15.43
C ARG A 122 -20.00 -10.56 16.89
N GLY A 123 -19.41 -9.67 17.66
CA GLY A 123 -19.80 -9.41 19.06
C GLY A 123 -21.26 -8.94 19.17
N GLN A 124 -21.65 -7.97 18.35
CA GLN A 124 -23.01 -7.42 18.32
C GLN A 124 -24.04 -8.44 17.83
N ALA A 125 -23.74 -9.20 16.77
CA ALA A 125 -24.65 -10.22 16.24
C ALA A 125 -24.97 -11.31 17.28
N ARG A 126 -24.02 -11.60 18.18
CA ARG A 126 -24.18 -12.60 19.25
C ARG A 126 -25.00 -12.08 20.44
N GLU A 127 -25.09 -10.77 20.66
CA GLU A 127 -25.93 -10.15 21.70
C GLU A 127 -27.39 -9.95 21.25
N SER A 128 -27.66 -9.91 19.95
CA SER A 128 -29.02 -9.71 19.40
C SER A 128 -29.88 -10.99 19.31
N VAL A 129 -29.35 -12.15 19.72
CA VAL A 129 -30.01 -13.47 19.72
C VAL A 129 -30.20 -13.93 21.17
#